data_AF-A0A9P0HRR5-F1
#
_entry.id   AF-A0A9P0HRR5-F1
#
_cell.length_a   1.000
_cell.length_b   1.000
_cell.length_c   1.000
_cell.angle_alpha   90.00
_cell.angle_beta   90.00
_cell.angle_gamma   90.00
#
_symmetry.space_group_name_H-M   'P 1'
#
loop_
_entity.id
_entity.type
_entity.pdbx_description
1 polymer ?
#
loop_
_entity_poly.entity_id
_entity_poly.type
_entity_poly.pdbx_seq_one_letter_code
_entity_poly.pdbx_strand_id
1 'polypeptide(L)'
;MANILPVDPKVFPLESIPSVLKIFKNELEKPDPDLALLSIIAGAVENSMTCNKNIASNENDIYDEQKLPSLQYNILNALYTKFHSIIKGSIDVTQYKSKYATRELIRKVSDVIWNSLTRSYYKDRAHLQSLYSYMTGNKLDCFGVAFAVVAGCQVLGFNDVHLALSEDHAWVLFGENSQETAEVTWHGKGSEDKRGQSVESGINSRSWLYVNGYPITCNRHMEVAALVSSINPSLTVTTDCLEVSIFQQELLWLLYDMGYLDKYPMALGNLAELEELKPTDGRVPCFSLLQQGILTARKYYNNMHVYPYTYQAGYFYRHNLYKQAFNSWANGSDVIKQYNYSRDDEEIYKEVMEIANELIPHIMKVVSSGHNAHSLLKDPECFADLLRFYDGICMWEEGSQTPVLHIGWAKPLVNTISKFDSSVRSQVVIINNENHDDSIINNNNDSCKTLENSNITDITMDPKDSINPKIKALTAACGERLLNRDFLLQGGCEPFVGEASTSVELKIEMKPKLILYSQKMKGLKDLLLAEKLNTHAISLQLTAQSQVQFNKKGQAPRDDSTGSRTKRSRRE
;
A
#
# COMPACT_ATOMS: atom_id res chain seq x y z
N MET A 1 38.65 21.77 3.61
CA MET A 1 37.70 22.91 3.56
C MET A 1 36.74 22.74 4.71
N ALA A 2 36.41 23.81 5.44
CA ALA A 2 35.42 23.72 6.51
C ALA A 2 34.10 23.16 5.95
N ASN A 3 33.48 22.19 6.63
CA ASN A 3 32.17 21.65 6.28
C ASN A 3 31.11 22.72 6.59
N ILE A 4 31.00 23.74 5.74
CA ILE A 4 30.06 24.86 5.93
C ILE A 4 28.69 24.39 5.43
N LEU A 5 27.65 24.59 6.26
CA LEU A 5 26.27 24.35 5.88
C LEU A 5 25.93 25.09 4.56
N PRO A 6 25.34 24.42 3.56
CA PRO A 6 25.08 25.03 2.24
C PRO A 6 23.80 25.90 2.22
N VAL A 7 23.50 26.59 3.33
CA VAL A 7 22.31 27.46 3.48
C VAL A 7 22.73 28.82 4.00
N ASP A 8 22.18 29.91 3.45
CA ASP A 8 22.44 31.26 3.92
C ASP A 8 21.98 31.42 5.39
N PRO A 9 22.87 31.80 6.32
CA PRO A 9 22.51 32.04 7.72
C PRO A 9 21.34 33.02 7.91
N LYS A 10 21.09 33.92 6.95
CA LYS A 10 20.00 34.91 7.00
C LYS A 10 18.60 34.31 6.88
N VAL A 11 18.47 33.06 6.42
CA VAL A 11 17.18 32.35 6.34
C VAL A 11 16.73 31.91 7.73
N PHE A 12 17.63 31.91 8.71
CA PHE A 12 17.36 31.47 10.08
C PHE A 12 16.98 32.64 10.99
N PRO A 13 16.18 32.37 12.04
CA PRO A 13 15.65 31.06 12.43
C PRO A 13 14.49 30.56 11.56
N LEU A 14 14.30 29.24 11.50
CA LEU A 14 13.11 28.64 10.90
C LEU A 14 12.02 28.55 11.96
N GLU A 15 10.95 29.33 11.78
CA GLU A 15 9.87 29.49 12.77
C GLU A 15 8.49 29.16 12.20
N SER A 16 8.41 28.77 10.93
CA SER A 16 7.15 28.46 10.25
C SER A 16 7.30 27.38 9.20
N ILE A 17 6.24 26.61 8.95
CA ILE A 17 6.21 25.58 7.89
C ILE A 17 6.62 26.18 6.53
N PRO A 18 6.10 27.35 6.09
CA PRO A 18 6.53 27.99 4.85
C PRO A 18 8.05 28.27 4.77
N SER A 19 8.69 28.63 5.89
CA SER A 19 10.14 28.86 5.91
C SER A 19 10.93 27.58 5.63
N VAL A 20 10.45 26.44 6.15
CA VAL A 20 11.04 25.11 5.90
C VAL A 20 10.77 24.66 4.47
N LEU A 21 9.54 24.82 3.96
CA LEU A 21 9.18 24.51 2.58
C LEU A 21 10.05 25.25 1.57
N LYS A 22 10.41 26.50 1.85
CA LYS A 22 11.32 27.28 1.00
C LYS A 22 12.71 26.64 0.88
N ILE A 23 13.24 26.07 1.97
CA ILE A 23 14.52 25.35 1.94
C ILE A 23 14.39 24.08 1.11
N PHE A 24 13.34 23.29 1.35
CA PHE A 24 13.08 22.07 0.57
C PHE A 24 12.96 22.38 -0.92
N LYS A 25 12.19 23.42 -1.28
CA LYS A 25 12.06 23.86 -2.68
C LYS A 25 13.40 24.25 -3.29
N ASN A 26 14.20 25.05 -2.60
CA ASN A 26 15.51 25.47 -3.09
C ASN A 26 16.48 24.28 -3.27
N GLU A 27 16.42 23.27 -2.39
CA GLU A 27 17.22 22.05 -2.57
C GLU A 27 16.69 21.17 -3.71
N LEU A 28 15.37 21.02 -3.85
CA LEU A 28 14.72 20.22 -4.89
C LEU A 28 14.85 20.81 -6.31
N GLU A 29 15.23 22.09 -6.43
CA GLU A 29 15.61 22.71 -7.70
C GLU A 29 17.04 22.34 -8.12
N LYS A 30 17.86 21.80 -7.22
CA LYS A 30 19.21 21.32 -7.53
C LYS A 30 19.14 19.89 -8.08
N PRO A 31 20.05 19.48 -8.97
CA PRO A 31 20.10 18.10 -9.46
C PRO A 31 20.44 17.07 -8.37
N ASP A 32 21.13 17.50 -7.31
CA ASP A 32 21.59 16.66 -6.21
C ASP A 32 21.24 17.34 -4.86
N PRO A 33 19.96 17.27 -4.42
CA PRO A 33 19.52 17.82 -3.14
C PRO A 33 20.29 17.21 -1.96
N ASP A 34 20.69 18.03 -0.99
CA ASP A 34 21.44 17.56 0.18
C ASP A 34 20.54 16.77 1.15
N LEU A 35 20.67 15.44 1.12
CA LEU A 35 19.87 14.54 1.93
C LEU A 35 20.12 14.73 3.42
N ALA A 36 21.37 15.04 3.79
CA ALA A 36 21.75 15.18 5.17
C ALA A 36 21.11 16.42 5.80
N LEU A 37 21.17 17.54 5.08
CA LEU A 37 20.52 18.79 5.45
C LEU A 37 19.01 18.59 5.63
N LEU A 38 18.33 18.07 4.60
CA LEU A 38 16.87 17.94 4.59
C LEU A 38 16.38 16.97 5.67
N SER A 39 17.10 15.87 5.90
CA SER A 39 16.74 14.89 6.94
C SER A 39 16.93 15.44 8.35
N ILE A 40 17.98 16.23 8.61
CA ILE A 40 18.15 16.89 9.90
C ILE A 40 17.05 17.93 10.14
N ILE A 41 16.66 18.71 9.12
CA ILE A 41 15.58 19.70 9.25
C ILE A 41 14.23 19.02 9.48
N ALA A 42 13.85 18.05 8.65
CA ALA A 42 12.58 17.32 8.80
C ALA A 42 12.46 16.66 10.18
N GLY A 43 13.53 15.96 10.59
CA GLY A 43 13.57 15.31 11.89
C GLY A 43 13.57 16.28 13.07
N ALA A 44 14.19 17.45 12.94
CA ALA A 44 14.13 18.49 13.98
C ALA A 44 12.71 19.03 14.16
N VAL A 45 12.02 19.33 13.06
CA VAL A 45 10.62 19.79 13.08
C VAL A 45 9.72 18.72 13.70
N GLU A 46 9.78 17.49 13.19
CA GLU A 46 9.00 16.36 13.71
C GLU A 46 9.23 16.15 15.21
N ASN A 47 10.49 16.02 15.64
CA ASN A 47 10.82 15.74 17.04
C ASN A 47 10.39 16.87 17.98
N SER A 48 10.54 18.13 17.52
CA SER A 48 10.16 19.29 18.32
C SER A 48 8.66 19.37 18.60
N MET A 49 7.83 18.86 17.69
CA MET A 49 6.37 18.89 17.79
C MET A 49 5.78 17.62 18.41
N THR A 50 6.48 16.49 18.34
CA THR A 50 6.00 15.18 18.82
C THR A 50 6.57 14.77 20.17
N CYS A 51 7.87 15.01 20.41
CA CYS A 51 8.57 14.51 21.59
C CYS A 51 8.65 15.53 22.74
N ASN A 52 8.49 16.83 22.45
CA ASN A 52 8.70 17.92 23.41
C ASN A 52 7.42 18.58 23.95
N LYS A 53 6.22 18.03 23.69
CA LYS A 53 4.96 18.52 24.30
C LYS A 53 4.86 18.13 25.79
N ASN A 54 5.78 18.64 26.61
CA ASN A 54 5.62 18.90 28.05
C ASN A 54 5.13 20.35 28.25
N ILE A 55 4.24 20.83 27.39
CA ILE A 55 3.64 22.15 27.52
C ILE A 55 2.22 21.93 28.01
N ALA A 56 2.00 22.25 29.27
CA ALA A 56 0.67 22.44 29.83
C ALA A 56 -0.13 23.31 28.86
N SER A 57 -1.14 22.73 28.23
CA SER A 57 -2.12 23.46 27.46
C SER A 57 -2.87 24.39 28.41
N ASN A 58 -2.42 25.64 28.49
CA ASN A 58 -3.27 26.72 28.99
C ASN A 58 -4.40 26.87 27.98
N GLU A 59 -5.64 26.68 28.41
CA GLU A 59 -6.86 26.67 27.59
C GLU A 59 -7.18 28.01 26.88
N ASN A 60 -6.24 28.97 26.84
CA ASN A 60 -6.46 30.34 26.34
C ASN A 60 -5.84 30.65 24.96
N ASP A 61 -5.04 29.77 24.36
CA ASP A 61 -4.35 30.05 23.08
C ASP A 61 -5.11 29.48 21.86
N ILE A 62 -6.40 29.78 21.74
CA ILE A 62 -7.28 29.26 20.67
C ILE A 62 -7.13 30.05 19.34
N TYR A 63 -6.36 31.15 19.29
CA TYR A 63 -6.30 32.03 18.12
C TYR A 63 -4.90 32.48 17.65
N ASP A 64 -3.80 32.00 18.24
CA ASP A 64 -2.47 32.32 17.71
C ASP A 64 -2.01 31.26 16.71
N GLU A 65 -1.49 31.69 15.55
CA GLU A 65 -0.72 30.82 14.64
C GLU A 65 0.37 30.12 15.46
N GLN A 66 0.18 28.84 15.73
CA GLN A 66 1.13 28.05 16.54
C GLN A 66 2.46 27.97 15.79
N LYS A 67 3.44 28.74 16.27
CA LYS A 67 4.78 28.86 15.67
C LYS A 67 5.55 27.56 15.82
N LEU A 68 6.27 27.18 14.76
CA LEU A 68 7.24 26.08 14.88
C LEU A 68 8.33 26.48 15.88
N PRO A 69 8.88 25.52 16.64
CA PRO A 69 10.04 25.75 17.47
C PRO A 69 11.18 26.31 16.62
N SER A 70 11.71 27.46 17.06
CA SER A 70 12.73 28.23 16.33
C SER A 70 14.01 27.39 16.11
N LEU A 71 14.19 26.84 14.91
CA LEU A 71 15.40 26.08 14.57
C LEU A 71 16.52 27.06 14.23
N GLN A 72 17.58 27.06 15.03
CA GLN A 72 18.69 27.99 14.92
C GLN A 72 19.79 27.45 13.99
N TYR A 73 20.43 28.35 13.24
CA TYR A 73 21.50 28.01 12.29
C TYR A 73 22.65 27.25 12.95
N ASN A 74 23.09 27.68 14.14
CA ASN A 74 24.21 27.08 14.85
C ASN A 74 23.95 25.62 15.25
N ILE A 75 22.72 25.29 15.65
CA ILE A 75 22.31 23.92 16.00
C ILE A 75 22.35 23.05 14.75
N LEU A 76 21.71 23.50 13.67
CA LEU A 76 21.68 22.78 12.40
C LEU A 76 23.09 22.55 11.84
N ASN A 77 23.92 23.60 11.81
CA ASN A 77 25.30 23.53 11.34
C ASN A 77 26.15 22.56 12.20
N ALA A 78 25.92 22.52 13.51
CA ALA A 78 26.62 21.58 14.39
C ALA A 78 26.24 20.12 14.11
N LEU A 79 24.95 19.81 13.94
CA LEU A 79 24.47 18.47 13.61
C LEU A 79 24.96 18.02 12.22
N TYR A 80 24.88 18.91 11.23
CA TYR A 80 25.36 18.67 9.87
C TYR A 80 26.87 18.41 9.84
N THR A 81 27.65 19.26 10.50
CA THR A 81 29.11 19.10 10.60
C THR A 81 29.48 17.81 11.34
N LYS A 82 28.73 17.44 12.37
CA LYS A 82 28.92 16.19 13.12
C LYS A 82 28.74 14.98 12.21
N PHE A 83 27.66 14.91 11.43
CA PHE A 83 27.43 13.82 10.48
C PHE A 83 28.58 13.72 9.46
N HIS A 84 28.95 14.83 8.84
CA HIS A 84 30.06 14.87 7.87
C HIS A 84 31.38 14.41 8.48
N SER A 85 31.65 14.80 9.73
CA SER A 85 32.88 14.43 10.43
C SER A 85 32.93 12.94 10.77
N ILE A 86 31.80 12.33 11.14
CA ILE A 86 31.70 10.88 11.38
C ILE A 86 32.01 10.12 10.09
N ILE A 87 31.39 10.51 8.97
CA ILE A 87 31.55 9.82 7.69
C ILE A 87 32.96 10.01 7.12
N LYS A 88 33.39 11.25 6.91
CA LYS A 88 34.70 11.56 6.31
C LYS A 88 35.88 11.19 7.21
N GLY A 89 35.68 11.19 8.53
CA GLY A 89 36.71 10.78 9.49
C GLY A 89 36.91 9.26 9.58
N SER A 90 35.89 8.48 9.23
CA SER A 90 35.91 7.01 9.34
C SER A 90 36.27 6.29 8.03
N ILE A 91 36.19 6.98 6.90
CA ILE A 91 36.32 6.39 5.56
C ILE A 91 37.36 7.17 4.75
N ASP A 92 38.46 6.50 4.49
CA ASP A 92 39.51 6.99 3.61
C ASP A 92 39.15 6.68 2.14
N VAL A 93 38.60 7.68 1.44
CA VAL A 93 38.18 7.56 0.03
C VAL A 93 39.34 7.20 -0.89
N THR A 94 40.60 7.48 -0.51
CA THR A 94 41.77 7.18 -1.37
C THR A 94 42.01 5.68 -1.56
N GLN A 95 41.43 4.83 -0.69
CA GLN A 95 41.45 3.38 -0.80
C GLN A 95 40.50 2.85 -1.89
N TYR A 96 39.54 3.68 -2.33
CA TYR A 96 38.52 3.33 -3.30
C TYR A 96 38.76 4.10 -4.60
N LYS A 97 39.56 3.51 -5.50
CA LYS A 97 39.98 4.17 -6.77
C LYS A 97 38.95 4.05 -7.90
N SER A 98 37.84 3.36 -7.67
CA SER A 98 36.77 3.20 -8.65
C SER A 98 36.02 4.51 -8.85
N LYS A 99 35.53 4.74 -10.08
CA LYS A 99 34.61 5.84 -10.39
C LYS A 99 33.25 5.66 -9.69
N TYR A 100 32.83 4.40 -9.56
CA TYR A 100 31.56 4.01 -8.95
C TYR A 100 31.81 3.41 -7.56
N ALA A 101 30.82 3.48 -6.68
CA ALA A 101 30.87 2.84 -5.38
C ALA A 101 31.07 1.33 -5.53
N THR A 102 31.87 0.73 -4.65
CA THR A 102 32.05 -0.73 -4.58
C THR A 102 31.29 -1.31 -3.41
N ARG A 103 30.98 -2.60 -3.45
CA ARG A 103 30.31 -3.31 -2.36
C ARG A 103 31.06 -3.16 -1.03
N GLU A 104 32.38 -3.18 -1.06
CA GLU A 104 33.23 -2.98 0.12
C GLU A 104 33.05 -1.59 0.72
N LEU A 105 32.94 -0.55 -0.12
CA LEU A 105 32.67 0.81 0.33
C LEU A 105 31.30 0.89 0.99
N ILE A 106 30.25 0.37 0.32
CA ILE A 106 28.88 0.37 0.85
C ILE A 106 28.82 -0.34 2.20
N ARG A 107 29.45 -1.52 2.31
CA ARG A 107 29.54 -2.25 3.57
C ARG A 107 30.26 -1.44 4.64
N LYS A 108 31.34 -0.74 4.28
CA LYS A 108 32.09 0.10 5.22
C LYS A 108 31.26 1.29 5.71
N VAL A 109 30.50 1.96 4.83
CA VAL A 109 29.57 3.03 5.22
C VAL A 109 28.47 2.48 6.13
N SER A 110 27.85 1.36 5.76
CA SER A 110 26.86 0.67 6.60
C SER A 110 27.42 0.32 7.98
N ASP A 111 28.65 -0.19 8.06
CA ASP A 111 29.30 -0.52 9.33
C ASP A 111 29.59 0.72 10.18
N VAL A 112 29.96 1.86 9.58
CA VAL A 112 30.15 3.12 10.32
C VAL A 112 28.84 3.58 10.96
N ILE A 113 27.75 3.59 10.19
CA ILE A 113 26.42 3.93 10.70
C ILE A 113 26.01 2.92 11.78
N TRP A 114 26.01 1.63 11.47
CA TRP A 114 25.58 0.56 12.38
C TRP A 114 26.32 0.57 13.72
N ASN A 115 27.65 0.64 13.70
CA ASN A 115 28.46 0.58 14.92
C ASN A 115 28.35 1.83 15.79
N SER A 116 27.86 2.93 15.23
CA SER A 116 27.61 4.16 15.97
C SER A 116 26.21 4.19 16.62
N LEU A 117 25.33 3.25 16.28
CA LEU A 117 24.00 3.13 16.90
C LEU A 117 24.10 2.61 18.33
N THR A 118 23.13 3.00 19.14
CA THR A 118 23.00 2.50 20.51
C THR A 118 22.73 0.98 20.49
N ARG A 119 23.46 0.19 21.28
CA ARG A 119 23.36 -1.28 21.24
C ARG A 119 21.98 -1.86 21.59
N SER A 120 21.21 -1.16 22.43
CA SER A 120 19.93 -1.64 22.92
C SER A 120 18.91 -0.50 22.96
N TYR A 121 18.00 -0.51 22.00
CA TYR A 121 16.79 0.31 21.99
C TYR A 121 15.68 -0.44 21.23
N TYR A 122 14.44 -0.03 21.47
CA TYR A 122 13.30 -0.52 20.69
C TYR A 122 13.40 0.04 19.26
N LYS A 123 13.68 -0.85 18.31
CA LYS A 123 13.87 -0.53 16.90
C LYS A 123 12.58 -0.08 16.21
N ASP A 124 11.44 -0.57 16.68
CA ASP A 124 10.10 -0.22 16.18
C ASP A 124 9.54 1.03 16.87
N ARG A 125 10.38 1.84 17.50
CA ARG A 125 9.94 3.09 18.15
C ARG A 125 9.79 4.17 17.10
N ALA A 126 8.70 4.94 17.19
CA ALA A 126 8.47 6.11 16.34
C ALA A 126 9.60 7.16 16.45
N HIS A 127 9.71 7.99 15.42
CA HIS A 127 10.64 9.14 15.33
C HIS A 127 12.13 8.74 15.24
N LEU A 128 12.43 7.58 14.65
CA LEU A 128 13.78 7.05 14.45
C LEU A 128 14.23 7.00 12.98
N GLN A 129 13.47 7.56 12.06
CA GLN A 129 13.72 7.52 10.61
C GLN A 129 14.75 8.57 10.13
N SER A 130 14.98 9.65 10.88
CA SER A 130 15.75 10.81 10.42
C SER A 130 17.19 10.87 10.93
N LEU A 131 18.07 11.55 10.17
CA LEU A 131 19.42 11.85 10.62
C LEU A 131 19.46 12.77 11.85
N TYR A 132 18.39 13.51 12.12
CA TYR A 132 18.25 14.23 13.39
C TYR A 132 18.25 13.27 14.58
N SER A 133 17.46 12.19 14.51
CA SER A 133 17.42 11.14 15.54
C SER A 133 18.77 10.44 15.69
N TYR A 134 19.46 10.21 14.57
CA TYR A 134 20.82 9.69 14.58
C TYR A 134 21.82 10.64 15.25
N MET A 135 21.81 11.92 14.90
CA MET A 135 22.78 12.89 15.43
C MET A 135 22.54 13.28 16.89
N THR A 136 21.30 13.20 17.37
CA THR A 136 20.93 13.56 18.75
C THR A 136 20.88 12.36 19.68
N GLY A 137 20.44 11.20 19.19
CA GLY A 137 20.15 10.02 20.00
C GLY A 137 20.90 8.75 19.62
N ASN A 138 21.69 8.75 18.53
CA ASN A 138 22.37 7.57 17.98
C ASN A 138 21.40 6.38 17.80
N LYS A 139 20.20 6.65 17.29
CA LYS A 139 19.15 5.65 17.06
C LYS A 139 18.57 5.85 15.67
N LEU A 140 18.33 4.74 14.98
CA LEU A 140 17.67 4.72 13.69
C LEU A 140 16.73 3.51 13.59
N ASP A 141 15.65 3.60 12.83
CA ASP A 141 14.89 2.43 12.41
C ASP A 141 15.52 1.79 11.14
N CYS A 142 14.87 0.76 10.58
CA CYS A 142 15.40 0.05 9.42
C CYS A 142 15.59 0.97 8.20
N PHE A 143 14.57 1.79 7.88
CA PHE A 143 14.58 2.78 6.81
C PHE A 143 15.64 3.84 7.05
N GLY A 144 15.69 4.40 8.26
CA GLY A 144 16.62 5.45 8.64
C GLY A 144 18.08 5.03 8.49
N VAL A 145 18.42 3.76 8.75
CA VAL A 145 19.77 3.24 8.47
C VAL A 145 20.06 3.19 6.97
N ALA A 146 19.15 2.68 6.14
CA ALA A 146 19.35 2.65 4.70
C ALA A 146 19.50 4.08 4.13
N PHE A 147 18.64 5.00 4.56
CA PHE A 147 18.71 6.41 4.19
C PHE A 147 20.04 7.05 4.63
N ALA A 148 20.49 6.79 5.86
CA ALA A 148 21.76 7.31 6.37
C ALA A 148 22.98 6.79 5.60
N VAL A 149 22.92 5.56 5.08
CA VAL A 149 23.98 5.02 4.22
C VAL A 149 24.02 5.73 2.87
N VAL A 150 22.86 6.01 2.24
CA VAL A 150 22.79 6.78 0.99
C VAL A 150 23.31 8.21 1.21
N ALA A 151 22.86 8.89 2.26
CA ALA A 151 23.36 10.21 2.62
C ALA A 151 24.88 10.19 2.93
N GLY A 152 25.38 9.15 3.60
CA GLY A 152 26.81 8.97 3.85
C GLY A 152 27.61 8.81 2.56
N CYS A 153 27.09 8.08 1.57
CA CYS A 153 27.72 7.93 0.26
C CYS A 153 27.71 9.26 -0.52
N GLN A 154 26.62 10.03 -0.46
CA GLN A 154 26.54 11.38 -1.03
C GLN A 154 27.62 12.30 -0.43
N VAL A 155 27.81 12.27 0.89
CA VAL A 155 28.85 13.06 1.59
C VAL A 155 30.28 12.71 1.14
N LEU A 156 30.51 11.46 0.73
CA LEU A 156 31.78 10.97 0.20
C LEU A 156 31.96 11.27 -1.30
N GLY A 157 30.92 11.76 -1.98
CA GLY A 157 30.92 12.08 -3.41
C GLY A 157 30.50 10.94 -4.33
N PHE A 158 29.88 9.89 -3.79
CA PHE A 158 29.36 8.75 -4.57
C PHE A 158 27.90 8.98 -4.95
N ASN A 159 27.71 9.57 -6.13
CA ASN A 159 26.39 9.94 -6.65
C ASN A 159 25.65 8.78 -7.34
N ASP A 160 26.32 7.63 -7.53
CA ASP A 160 25.74 6.41 -8.10
C ASP A 160 24.99 5.56 -7.06
N VAL A 161 25.14 5.85 -5.77
CA VAL A 161 24.48 5.11 -4.69
C VAL A 161 23.09 5.68 -4.45
N HIS A 162 22.07 4.84 -4.60
CA HIS A 162 20.67 5.22 -4.50
C HIS A 162 19.88 4.30 -3.58
N LEU A 163 18.78 4.84 -3.03
CA LEU A 163 17.85 4.07 -2.22
C LEU A 163 16.95 3.19 -3.11
N ALA A 164 16.74 1.94 -2.69
CA ALA A 164 15.69 1.08 -3.21
C ALA A 164 14.68 0.78 -2.10
N LEU A 165 13.40 0.89 -2.43
CA LEU A 165 12.31 0.70 -1.49
C LEU A 165 11.36 -0.37 -2.01
N SER A 166 11.12 -1.37 -1.19
CA SER A 166 9.94 -2.22 -1.30
C SER A 166 8.80 -1.60 -0.49
N GLU A 167 7.75 -2.38 -0.26
CA GLU A 167 6.62 -2.00 0.59
C GLU A 167 6.93 -2.09 2.10
N ASP A 168 7.96 -2.83 2.54
CA ASP A 168 8.30 -3.03 3.97
C ASP A 168 9.82 -3.08 4.28
N HIS A 169 10.67 -2.79 3.28
CA HIS A 169 12.13 -2.87 3.42
C HIS A 169 12.87 -1.93 2.49
N ALA A 170 14.08 -1.55 2.92
CA ALA A 170 14.94 -0.60 2.23
C ALA A 170 16.38 -1.12 2.12
N TRP A 171 16.97 -0.97 0.94
CA TRP A 171 18.36 -1.32 0.66
C TRP A 171 18.97 -0.31 -0.32
N VAL A 172 20.20 -0.54 -0.76
CA VAL A 172 20.87 0.38 -1.72
C VAL A 172 21.15 -0.27 -3.05
N LEU A 173 21.05 0.56 -4.10
CA LEU A 173 21.51 0.31 -5.45
C LEU A 173 22.80 1.10 -5.69
N PHE A 174 23.75 0.54 -6.43
CA PHE A 174 25.01 1.23 -6.74
C PHE A 174 25.68 0.64 -8.00
N GLY A 175 26.82 1.21 -8.37
CA GLY A 175 27.59 0.75 -9.52
C GLY A 175 27.14 1.41 -10.83
N GLU A 176 27.71 0.96 -11.94
CA GLU A 176 27.34 1.46 -13.26
C GLU A 176 25.88 1.12 -13.57
N ASN A 177 25.04 2.12 -13.84
CA ASN A 177 23.61 1.97 -14.11
C ASN A 177 22.80 1.28 -12.99
N SER A 178 23.22 1.44 -11.72
CA SER A 178 22.49 0.91 -10.55
C SER A 178 22.25 -0.60 -10.60
N GLN A 179 23.18 -1.37 -11.20
CA GLN A 179 23.03 -2.81 -11.41
C GLN A 179 23.34 -3.63 -10.16
N GLU A 180 24.11 -3.09 -9.22
CA GLU A 180 24.41 -3.79 -7.97
C GLU A 180 23.43 -3.43 -6.86
N THR A 181 23.12 -4.40 -6.02
CA THR A 181 22.31 -4.22 -4.81
C THR A 181 23.10 -4.61 -3.58
N ALA A 182 22.89 -3.93 -2.46
CA ALA A 182 23.41 -4.35 -1.17
C ALA A 182 22.40 -4.09 -0.05
N GLU A 183 22.16 -5.12 0.75
CA GLU A 183 21.55 -4.98 2.06
C GLU A 183 22.44 -4.11 2.95
N VAL A 184 21.85 -3.14 3.64
CA VAL A 184 22.59 -2.19 4.51
C VAL A 184 21.98 -2.04 5.89
N THR A 185 20.82 -2.65 6.10
CA THR A 185 20.03 -2.60 7.32
C THR A 185 19.50 -4.00 7.66
N TRP A 186 18.74 -4.09 8.75
CA TRP A 186 18.05 -5.31 9.17
C TRP A 186 16.61 -5.28 8.68
N HIS A 187 15.97 -6.46 8.66
CA HIS A 187 14.53 -6.59 8.50
C HIS A 187 13.96 -7.54 9.56
N GLY A 188 12.81 -7.21 10.15
CA GLY A 188 12.14 -8.05 11.14
C GLY A 188 12.91 -8.26 12.46
N LYS A 189 12.44 -9.23 13.26
CA LYS A 189 13.01 -9.59 14.58
C LYS A 189 13.72 -10.93 14.53
N GLY A 190 15.02 -10.94 14.87
CA GLY A 190 15.80 -12.17 14.97
C GLY A 190 16.23 -12.78 13.63
N SER A 191 16.18 -12.00 12.55
CA SER A 191 16.76 -12.36 11.25
C SER A 191 18.29 -12.34 11.30
N GLU A 192 18.91 -13.13 10.42
CA GLU A 192 20.36 -13.11 10.23
C GLU A 192 20.81 -11.76 9.65
N ASP A 193 22.01 -11.30 10.02
CA ASP A 193 22.59 -10.07 9.47
C ASP A 193 22.93 -10.29 7.99
N LYS A 194 22.04 -9.81 7.11
CA LYS A 194 22.22 -9.88 5.65
C LYS A 194 23.06 -8.71 5.09
N ARG A 195 23.56 -7.77 5.92
CA ARG A 195 24.24 -6.56 5.44
C ARG A 195 25.46 -6.90 4.56
N GLY A 196 25.54 -6.23 3.42
CA GLY A 196 26.53 -6.42 2.35
C GLY A 196 26.14 -7.43 1.28
N GLN A 197 25.13 -8.27 1.52
CA GLN A 197 24.66 -9.28 0.56
C GLN A 197 23.78 -8.68 -0.53
N SER A 198 23.67 -9.37 -1.67
CA SER A 198 22.73 -9.04 -2.75
C SER A 198 21.30 -9.44 -2.37
N VAL A 199 20.30 -8.73 -2.88
CA VAL A 199 18.88 -9.04 -2.68
C VAL A 199 18.33 -10.10 -3.64
N GLU A 200 19.15 -10.58 -4.60
CA GLU A 200 18.74 -11.54 -5.63
C GLU A 200 18.11 -12.82 -5.06
N SER A 201 18.58 -13.30 -3.91
CA SER A 201 18.00 -14.49 -3.28
C SER A 201 16.53 -14.30 -2.91
N GLY A 202 16.16 -13.10 -2.46
CA GLY A 202 14.77 -12.77 -2.09
C GLY A 202 13.88 -12.52 -3.32
N ILE A 203 14.46 -12.02 -4.41
CA ILE A 203 13.78 -11.91 -5.70
C ILE A 203 13.49 -13.30 -6.27
N ASN A 204 14.49 -14.19 -6.25
CA ASN A 204 14.36 -15.56 -6.76
C ASN A 204 13.35 -16.40 -5.97
N SER A 205 13.13 -16.11 -4.68
CA SER A 205 12.09 -16.76 -3.89
C SER A 205 10.70 -16.20 -4.14
N ARG A 206 10.54 -15.14 -4.95
CA ARG A 206 9.30 -14.40 -5.18
C ARG A 206 8.68 -13.91 -3.86
N SER A 207 9.51 -13.36 -2.97
CA SER A 207 9.03 -12.77 -1.71
C SER A 207 8.45 -11.38 -1.94
N TRP A 208 7.40 -11.04 -1.19
CA TRP A 208 6.78 -9.73 -1.19
C TRP A 208 7.73 -8.65 -0.65
N LEU A 209 8.56 -9.00 0.33
CA LEU A 209 9.59 -8.12 0.89
C LEU A 209 10.51 -7.49 -0.17
N TYR A 210 10.78 -8.19 -1.26
CA TYR A 210 11.60 -7.69 -2.37
C TYR A 210 10.78 -7.37 -3.62
N VAL A 211 9.44 -7.33 -3.48
CA VAL A 211 8.44 -7.02 -4.50
C VAL A 211 8.72 -7.71 -5.85
N ASN A 212 9.19 -8.96 -5.79
CA ASN A 212 9.56 -9.79 -6.94
C ASN A 212 10.49 -9.08 -7.95
N GLY A 213 11.39 -8.22 -7.45
CA GLY A 213 12.34 -7.49 -8.28
C GLY A 213 11.81 -6.20 -8.90
N TYR A 214 10.64 -5.70 -8.46
CA TYR A 214 10.09 -4.42 -8.89
C TYR A 214 10.06 -3.35 -7.78
N PRO A 215 11.19 -3.08 -7.09
CA PRO A 215 11.26 -2.04 -6.07
C PRO A 215 11.14 -0.65 -6.70
N ILE A 216 10.79 0.31 -5.86
CA ILE A 216 10.92 1.73 -6.18
C ILE A 216 12.41 2.04 -6.17
N THR A 217 12.96 2.30 -7.35
CA THR A 217 14.37 2.71 -7.54
C THR A 217 14.44 4.23 -7.48
N CYS A 218 14.93 4.78 -6.38
CA CYS A 218 14.92 6.22 -6.18
C CYS A 218 16.04 6.91 -6.97
N ASN A 219 15.75 8.11 -7.46
CA ASN A 219 16.77 9.14 -7.68
C ASN A 219 16.87 10.03 -6.44
N ARG A 220 17.73 11.06 -6.46
CA ARG A 220 17.90 11.99 -5.32
C ARG A 220 16.61 12.69 -4.88
N HIS A 221 15.75 13.07 -5.82
CA HIS A 221 14.48 13.72 -5.51
C HIS A 221 13.46 12.74 -4.90
N MET A 222 13.45 11.50 -5.38
CA MET A 222 12.63 10.42 -4.79
C MET A 222 13.14 9.99 -3.41
N GLU A 223 14.43 10.11 -3.13
CA GLU A 223 14.97 9.93 -1.78
C GLU A 223 14.47 11.01 -0.83
N VAL A 224 14.37 12.26 -1.28
CA VAL A 224 13.68 13.31 -0.52
C VAL A 224 12.20 12.98 -0.35
N ALA A 225 11.53 12.46 -1.38
CA ALA A 225 10.15 11.99 -1.24
C ALA A 225 10.00 10.87 -0.21
N ALA A 226 10.92 9.91 -0.19
CA ALA A 226 10.93 8.83 0.79
C ALA A 226 11.13 9.36 2.22
N LEU A 227 12.05 10.32 2.40
CA LEU A 227 12.23 11.03 3.66
C LEU A 227 10.94 11.73 4.11
N VAL A 228 10.26 12.45 3.21
CA VAL A 228 9.02 13.16 3.53
C VAL A 228 7.90 12.16 3.86
N SER A 229 7.76 11.08 3.09
CA SER A 229 6.80 10.01 3.38
C SER A 229 7.07 9.30 4.71
N SER A 230 8.32 9.30 5.18
CA SER A 230 8.69 8.72 6.48
C SER A 230 8.40 9.62 7.69
N ILE A 231 8.06 10.90 7.49
CA ILE A 231 7.69 11.80 8.59
C ILE A 231 6.53 11.17 9.37
N ASN A 232 6.66 11.12 10.70
CA ASN A 232 5.71 10.44 11.57
C ASN A 232 4.96 11.46 12.45
N PRO A 233 3.67 11.74 12.17
CA PRO A 233 2.87 12.66 12.97
C PRO A 233 2.46 12.12 14.34
N SER A 234 2.58 10.82 14.62
CA SER A 234 1.97 10.19 15.80
C SER A 234 2.58 10.65 17.13
N LEU A 235 1.73 11.06 18.07
CA LEU A 235 2.08 11.37 19.46
C LEU A 235 1.94 10.14 20.36
N THR A 236 0.89 9.37 20.12
CA THR A 236 0.57 8.11 20.78
C THR A 236 0.02 7.14 19.74
N VAL A 237 -0.32 5.91 20.14
CA VAL A 237 -0.93 4.90 19.25
C VAL A 237 -2.27 5.36 18.67
N THR A 238 -2.93 6.37 19.27
CA THR A 238 -4.29 6.80 18.90
C THR A 238 -4.41 8.28 18.62
N THR A 239 -3.30 9.03 18.56
CA THR A 239 -3.35 10.49 18.45
C THR A 239 -2.16 11.01 17.66
N ASP A 240 -2.44 11.85 16.67
CA ASP A 240 -1.45 12.49 15.80
C ASP A 240 -1.32 13.99 16.07
N CYS A 241 -0.16 14.54 15.73
CA CYS A 241 0.13 15.96 15.75
C CYS A 241 -0.28 16.57 14.41
N LEU A 242 -1.39 17.32 14.40
CA LEU A 242 -1.95 17.94 13.19
C LEU A 242 -0.93 18.81 12.44
N GLU A 243 -0.09 19.54 13.16
CA GLU A 243 0.93 20.42 12.60
C GLU A 243 2.00 19.65 11.82
N VAL A 244 2.35 18.44 12.27
CA VAL A 244 3.29 17.55 11.57
C VAL A 244 2.62 16.91 10.36
N SER A 245 1.33 16.55 10.46
CA SER A 245 0.54 16.09 9.31
C SER A 245 0.46 17.16 8.22
N ILE A 246 0.17 18.42 8.58
CA ILE A 246 0.16 19.55 7.63
C ILE A 246 1.54 19.77 7.04
N PHE A 247 2.60 19.71 7.84
CA PHE A 247 3.98 19.82 7.37
C PHE A 247 4.32 18.74 6.32
N GLN A 248 3.96 17.48 6.59
CA GLN A 248 4.14 16.38 5.66
C GLN A 248 3.30 16.57 4.38
N GLN A 249 2.04 16.97 4.52
CA GLN A 249 1.12 17.20 3.41
C GLN A 249 1.63 18.28 2.44
N GLU A 250 2.07 19.43 2.97
CA GLU A 250 2.62 20.52 2.17
C GLU A 250 3.91 20.12 1.42
N LEU A 251 4.78 19.34 2.08
CA LEU A 251 5.99 18.82 1.43
C LEU A 251 5.68 17.79 0.34
N LEU A 252 4.70 16.91 0.57
CA LEU A 252 4.24 15.96 -0.45
C LEU A 252 3.59 16.66 -1.63
N TRP A 253 2.82 17.73 -1.41
CA TRP A 253 2.31 18.58 -2.48
C TRP A 253 3.41 19.25 -3.28
N LEU A 254 4.44 19.78 -2.62
CA LEU A 254 5.60 20.35 -3.29
C LEU A 254 6.28 19.30 -4.21
N LEU A 255 6.48 18.09 -3.72
CA LEU A 255 7.07 16.99 -4.49
C LEU A 255 6.15 16.54 -5.63
N TYR A 256 4.84 16.52 -5.41
CA TYR A 256 3.83 16.20 -6.41
C TYR A 256 3.86 17.22 -7.56
N ASP A 257 3.87 18.52 -7.25
CA ASP A 257 3.89 19.60 -8.24
C ASP A 257 5.16 19.60 -9.08
N MET A 258 6.27 19.12 -8.52
CA MET A 258 7.54 18.96 -9.23
C MET A 258 7.64 17.63 -10.00
N GLY A 259 6.63 16.76 -9.95
CA GLY A 259 6.59 15.47 -10.65
C GLY A 259 7.43 14.36 -9.98
N TYR A 260 7.89 14.57 -8.75
CA TYR A 260 8.75 13.60 -8.05
C TYR A 260 7.97 12.45 -7.38
N LEU A 261 6.63 12.52 -7.36
CA LEU A 261 5.76 11.43 -6.90
C LEU A 261 5.22 10.54 -8.03
N ASP A 262 5.48 10.88 -9.31
CA ASP A 262 4.92 10.17 -10.49
C ASP A 262 5.27 8.69 -10.54
N LYS A 263 6.38 8.30 -9.91
CA LYS A 263 6.86 6.92 -9.81
C LYS A 263 6.81 6.37 -8.38
N TYR A 264 6.09 6.99 -7.46
CA TYR A 264 6.07 6.58 -6.05
C TYR A 264 4.64 6.28 -5.58
N PRO A 265 4.12 5.05 -5.79
CA PRO A 265 2.75 4.68 -5.43
C PRO A 265 2.39 4.91 -3.96
N MET A 266 3.27 4.52 -3.03
CA MET A 266 3.00 4.67 -1.60
C MET A 266 3.01 6.13 -1.14
N ALA A 267 3.84 7.00 -1.74
CA ALA A 267 3.82 8.43 -1.43
C ALA A 267 2.51 9.10 -1.90
N LEU A 268 1.97 8.68 -3.05
CA LEU A 268 0.64 9.10 -3.51
C LEU A 268 -0.46 8.61 -2.56
N GLY A 269 -0.35 7.38 -2.05
CA GLY A 269 -1.25 6.85 -1.02
C GLY A 269 -1.21 7.66 0.27
N ASN A 270 -0.01 7.96 0.79
CA ASN A 270 0.19 8.79 1.97
C ASN A 270 -0.41 10.20 1.78
N LEU A 271 -0.13 10.86 0.65
CA LEU A 271 -0.75 12.16 0.35
C LEU A 271 -2.27 12.08 0.29
N ALA A 272 -2.84 11.00 -0.26
CA ALA A 272 -4.28 10.81 -0.32
C ALA A 272 -4.92 10.68 1.07
N GLU A 273 -4.28 10.00 2.01
CA GLU A 273 -4.77 9.88 3.38
C GLU A 273 -4.72 11.23 4.13
N LEU A 274 -3.66 12.02 3.92
CA LEU A 274 -3.57 13.38 4.47
C LEU A 274 -4.66 14.30 3.89
N GLU A 275 -4.91 14.20 2.58
CA GLU A 275 -6.01 14.93 1.93
C GLU A 275 -7.40 14.44 2.36
N GLU A 276 -7.57 13.16 2.68
CA GLU A 276 -8.82 12.64 3.26
C GLU A 276 -9.07 13.24 4.65
N LEU A 277 -8.02 13.38 5.46
CA LEU A 277 -8.10 13.97 6.80
C LEU A 277 -8.39 15.48 6.74
N LYS A 278 -7.66 16.22 5.90
CA LYS A 278 -7.80 17.66 5.72
C LYS A 278 -7.57 18.04 4.26
N PRO A 279 -8.64 18.17 3.45
CA PRO A 279 -8.53 18.56 2.06
C PRO A 279 -7.89 19.95 1.90
N THR A 280 -7.04 20.10 0.89
CA THR A 280 -6.43 21.38 0.54
C THR A 280 -7.20 22.04 -0.61
N ASP A 281 -7.61 23.30 -0.44
CA ASP A 281 -8.40 24.01 -1.44
C ASP A 281 -7.69 24.10 -2.80
N GLY A 282 -8.40 23.71 -3.87
CA GLY A 282 -7.88 23.75 -5.24
C GLY A 282 -6.95 22.58 -5.61
N ARG A 283 -6.71 21.62 -4.72
CA ARG A 283 -5.93 20.40 -5.00
C ARG A 283 -6.79 19.29 -5.60
N VAL A 284 -6.12 18.29 -6.18
CA VAL A 284 -6.80 17.12 -6.75
C VAL A 284 -7.45 16.29 -5.62
N PRO A 285 -8.66 15.71 -5.83
CA PRO A 285 -9.33 14.92 -4.82
C PRO A 285 -8.50 13.71 -4.39
N CYS A 286 -8.57 13.33 -3.11
CA CYS A 286 -7.84 12.17 -2.55
C CYS A 286 -8.06 10.87 -3.34
N PHE A 287 -9.29 10.61 -3.82
CA PHE A 287 -9.60 9.45 -4.65
C PHE A 287 -8.78 9.41 -5.96
N SER A 288 -8.51 10.56 -6.57
CA SER A 288 -7.71 10.64 -7.79
C SER A 288 -6.26 10.25 -7.53
N LEU A 289 -5.71 10.64 -6.37
CA LEU A 289 -4.36 10.25 -5.93
C LEU A 289 -4.27 8.74 -5.69
N LEU A 290 -5.27 8.14 -5.05
CA LEU A 290 -5.35 6.68 -4.85
C LEU A 290 -5.36 5.93 -6.19
N GLN A 291 -6.18 6.41 -7.14
CA GLN A 291 -6.23 5.84 -8.48
C GLN A 291 -4.90 6.01 -9.22
N GLN A 292 -4.26 7.17 -9.11
CA GLN A 292 -2.95 7.42 -9.68
C GLN A 292 -1.90 6.48 -9.11
N GLY A 293 -1.91 6.21 -7.79
CA GLY A 293 -1.01 5.25 -7.15
C GLY A 293 -1.11 3.85 -7.77
N ILE A 294 -2.33 3.35 -7.99
CA ILE A 294 -2.58 2.06 -8.65
C ILE A 294 -2.09 2.08 -10.11
N LEU A 295 -2.38 3.14 -10.85
CA LEU A 295 -1.93 3.28 -12.24
C LEU A 295 -0.39 3.32 -12.34
N THR A 296 0.27 4.00 -11.40
CA THR A 296 1.73 4.03 -11.29
C THR A 296 2.30 2.65 -10.99
N ALA A 297 1.70 1.90 -10.06
CA ALA A 297 2.08 0.50 -9.77
C ALA A 297 1.99 -0.40 -11.01
N ARG A 298 0.89 -0.29 -11.77
CA ARG A 298 0.70 -1.04 -13.03
C ARG A 298 1.71 -0.64 -14.11
N LYS A 299 1.96 0.66 -14.27
CA LYS A 299 2.78 1.19 -15.36
C LYS A 299 4.27 0.95 -15.18
N TYR A 300 4.79 1.17 -13.97
CA TYR A 300 6.24 1.18 -13.73
C TYR A 300 6.74 -0.06 -12.97
N TYR A 301 5.85 -0.77 -12.27
CA TYR A 301 6.23 -1.85 -11.35
C TYR A 301 5.51 -3.17 -11.63
N ASN A 302 5.08 -3.37 -12.88
CA ASN A 302 4.40 -4.58 -13.35
C ASN A 302 3.22 -5.03 -12.47
N ASN A 303 2.55 -4.07 -11.81
CA ASN A 303 1.47 -4.33 -10.87
C ASN A 303 1.85 -5.26 -9.71
N MET A 304 3.09 -5.17 -9.20
CA MET A 304 3.58 -6.00 -8.09
C MET A 304 3.40 -5.35 -6.70
N HIS A 305 2.86 -4.13 -6.62
CA HIS A 305 2.64 -3.43 -5.34
C HIS A 305 1.21 -3.67 -4.81
N VAL A 306 1.08 -4.03 -3.54
CA VAL A 306 -0.18 -4.40 -2.89
C VAL A 306 -0.81 -3.20 -2.18
N TYR A 307 -0.02 -2.36 -1.51
CA TYR A 307 -0.51 -1.22 -0.73
C TYR A 307 -1.37 -0.22 -1.52
N PRO A 308 -1.11 0.09 -2.80
CA PRO A 308 -2.00 0.96 -3.57
C PRO A 308 -3.47 0.51 -3.56
N TYR A 309 -3.71 -0.80 -3.56
CA TYR A 309 -5.05 -1.37 -3.49
C TYR A 309 -5.62 -1.36 -2.08
N THR A 310 -4.79 -1.57 -1.05
CA THR A 310 -5.25 -1.52 0.35
C THR A 310 -5.57 -0.09 0.78
N TYR A 311 -4.79 0.91 0.37
CA TYR A 311 -5.12 2.33 0.56
C TYR A 311 -6.49 2.67 -0.04
N GLN A 312 -6.73 2.26 -1.28
CA GLN A 312 -8.01 2.49 -1.94
C GLN A 312 -9.17 1.76 -1.23
N ALA A 313 -8.95 0.50 -0.84
CA ALA A 313 -9.96 -0.26 -0.11
C ALA A 313 -10.27 0.34 1.26
N GLY A 314 -9.26 0.85 1.97
CA GLY A 314 -9.39 1.56 3.24
C GLY A 314 -10.25 2.82 3.11
N TYR A 315 -10.00 3.63 2.07
CA TYR A 315 -10.83 4.78 1.74
C TYR A 315 -12.30 4.38 1.54
N PHE A 316 -12.56 3.37 0.70
CA PHE A 316 -13.92 2.89 0.44
C PHE A 316 -14.59 2.33 1.69
N TYR A 317 -13.85 1.62 2.52
CA TYR A 317 -14.34 1.08 3.79
C TYR A 317 -14.77 2.20 4.75
N ARG A 318 -13.94 3.23 4.95
CA ARG A 318 -14.25 4.40 5.81
C ARG A 318 -15.47 5.18 5.31
N HIS A 319 -15.68 5.24 3.99
CA HIS A 319 -16.81 5.93 3.36
C HIS A 319 -18.07 5.05 3.22
N ASN A 320 -18.08 3.84 3.79
CA ASN A 320 -19.17 2.86 3.67
C ASN A 320 -19.48 2.42 2.22
N LEU A 321 -18.52 2.58 1.31
CA LEU A 321 -18.58 2.14 -0.08
C LEU A 321 -18.12 0.67 -0.18
N TYR A 322 -18.83 -0.21 0.50
CA TYR A 322 -18.36 -1.58 0.74
C TYR A 322 -18.19 -2.42 -0.53
N LYS A 323 -19.06 -2.26 -1.54
CA LYS A 323 -18.89 -2.98 -2.82
C LYS A 323 -17.54 -2.68 -3.47
N GLN A 324 -17.18 -1.40 -3.50
CA GLN A 324 -15.91 -0.96 -4.04
C GLN A 324 -14.74 -1.44 -3.16
N ALA A 325 -14.88 -1.46 -1.84
CA ALA A 325 -13.88 -2.02 -0.93
C ALA A 325 -13.60 -3.51 -1.22
N PHE A 326 -14.63 -4.33 -1.41
CA PHE A 326 -14.49 -5.75 -1.81
C PHE A 326 -13.72 -5.88 -3.12
N ASN A 327 -14.05 -5.07 -4.11
CA ASN A 327 -13.37 -5.08 -5.40
C ASN A 327 -11.89 -4.70 -5.28
N SER A 328 -11.56 -3.65 -4.52
CA SER A 328 -10.18 -3.21 -4.29
C SER A 328 -9.36 -4.24 -3.51
N TRP A 329 -9.92 -4.87 -2.46
CA TRP A 329 -9.25 -5.98 -1.77
C TRP A 329 -9.03 -7.18 -2.67
N ALA A 330 -9.99 -7.53 -3.51
CA ALA A 330 -9.84 -8.61 -4.49
C ALA A 330 -8.74 -8.28 -5.52
N ASN A 331 -8.64 -7.04 -5.98
CA ASN A 331 -7.55 -6.58 -6.86
C ASN A 331 -6.18 -6.64 -6.16
N GLY A 332 -6.11 -6.30 -4.86
CA GLY A 332 -4.88 -6.48 -4.07
C GLY A 332 -4.50 -7.95 -3.91
N SER A 333 -5.48 -8.84 -3.72
CA SER A 333 -5.26 -10.29 -3.66
C SER A 333 -4.79 -10.88 -5.00
N ASP A 334 -5.24 -10.31 -6.13
CA ASP A 334 -4.73 -10.64 -7.47
C ASP A 334 -3.25 -10.26 -7.67
N VAL A 335 -2.71 -9.35 -6.86
CA VAL A 335 -1.27 -9.08 -6.79
C VAL A 335 -0.59 -10.10 -5.86
N ILE A 336 -1.14 -10.30 -4.66
CA ILE A 336 -0.59 -11.22 -3.63
C ILE A 336 -0.40 -12.63 -4.18
N LYS A 337 -1.31 -13.14 -5.00
CA LYS A 337 -1.23 -14.50 -5.58
C LYS A 337 -0.01 -14.78 -6.46
N GLN A 338 0.72 -13.74 -6.86
CA GLN A 338 1.93 -13.85 -7.69
C GLN A 338 3.19 -14.07 -6.84
N TYR A 339 3.09 -13.94 -5.52
CA TYR A 339 4.17 -14.12 -4.57
C TYR A 339 4.18 -15.53 -3.96
N ASN A 340 5.31 -15.88 -3.34
CA ASN A 340 5.40 -16.97 -2.38
C ASN A 340 5.58 -16.37 -0.99
N TYR A 341 4.71 -16.75 -0.05
CA TYR A 341 4.80 -16.37 1.34
C TYR A 341 6.08 -16.92 2.02
N SER A 342 6.75 -16.02 2.73
CA SER A 342 7.85 -16.31 3.63
C SER A 342 7.63 -15.63 4.99
N ARG A 343 8.39 -16.03 6.02
CA ARG A 343 8.30 -15.40 7.35
C ARG A 343 8.72 -13.92 7.34
N ASP A 344 9.51 -13.53 6.36
CA ASP A 344 9.94 -12.15 6.17
C ASP A 344 8.77 -11.28 5.64
N ASP A 345 7.66 -11.87 5.20
CA ASP A 345 6.46 -11.16 4.72
C ASP A 345 5.37 -11.02 5.82
N GLU A 346 5.78 -10.90 7.09
CA GLU A 346 4.86 -10.87 8.25
C GLU A 346 3.88 -9.68 8.21
N GLU A 347 4.33 -8.51 7.77
CA GLU A 347 3.52 -7.30 7.78
C GLU A 347 2.35 -7.40 6.80
N ILE A 348 2.58 -7.80 5.54
CA ILE A 348 1.48 -8.02 4.59
C ILE A 348 0.55 -9.16 5.02
N TYR A 349 1.09 -10.19 5.70
CA TYR A 349 0.25 -11.24 6.28
C TYR A 349 -0.73 -10.68 7.33
N LYS A 350 -0.28 -9.79 8.21
CA LYS A 350 -1.13 -9.15 9.23
C LYS A 350 -2.23 -8.30 8.58
N GLU A 351 -1.89 -7.51 7.58
CA GLU A 351 -2.83 -6.67 6.81
C GLU A 351 -3.95 -7.52 6.19
N VAL A 352 -3.59 -8.57 5.44
CA VAL A 352 -4.57 -9.45 4.78
C VAL A 352 -5.41 -10.20 5.81
N MET A 353 -4.80 -10.59 6.94
CA MET A 353 -5.48 -11.25 8.05
C MET A 353 -6.51 -10.33 8.73
N GLU A 354 -6.17 -9.05 8.96
CA GLU A 354 -7.08 -8.04 9.51
C GLU A 354 -8.27 -7.80 8.56
N ILE A 355 -7.99 -7.65 7.26
CA ILE A 355 -9.04 -7.51 6.23
C ILE A 355 -10.01 -8.69 6.28
N ALA A 356 -9.48 -9.92 6.28
CA ALA A 356 -10.29 -11.14 6.23
C ALA A 356 -11.08 -11.42 7.51
N ASN A 357 -10.51 -11.10 8.68
CA ASN A 357 -11.04 -11.54 9.97
C ASN A 357 -11.70 -10.45 10.80
N GLU A 358 -11.42 -9.18 10.51
CA GLU A 358 -11.98 -8.04 11.24
C GLU A 358 -12.82 -7.16 10.31
N LEU A 359 -12.24 -6.62 9.23
CA LEU A 359 -12.93 -5.63 8.38
C LEU A 359 -14.09 -6.24 7.60
N ILE A 360 -13.87 -7.34 6.88
CA ILE A 360 -14.93 -8.04 6.12
C ILE A 360 -16.06 -8.50 7.06
N PRO A 361 -15.79 -9.20 8.19
CA PRO A 361 -16.84 -9.57 9.14
C PRO A 361 -17.57 -8.37 9.75
N HIS A 362 -16.89 -7.25 9.99
CA HIS A 362 -17.53 -6.01 10.43
C HIS A 362 -18.53 -5.49 9.39
N ILE A 363 -18.15 -5.42 8.10
CA ILE A 363 -19.07 -5.06 7.01
C ILE A 363 -20.29 -5.96 7.02
N MET A 364 -20.08 -7.28 7.12
CA MET A 364 -21.19 -8.25 7.14
C MET A 364 -22.16 -7.98 8.28
N LYS A 365 -21.66 -7.60 9.47
CA LYS A 365 -22.48 -7.26 10.63
C LYS A 365 -23.28 -5.97 10.41
N VAL A 366 -22.64 -4.93 9.88
CA VAL A 366 -23.28 -3.63 9.60
C VAL A 366 -24.37 -3.78 8.55
N VAL A 367 -24.05 -4.43 7.42
CA VAL A 367 -25.00 -4.64 6.33
C VAL A 367 -26.15 -5.56 6.75
N SER A 368 -25.93 -6.53 7.64
CA SER A 368 -27.03 -7.38 8.14
C SER A 368 -28.01 -6.66 9.06
N SER A 369 -27.64 -5.51 9.65
CA SER A 369 -28.39 -4.87 10.74
C SER A 369 -29.13 -3.59 10.34
N GLY A 370 -28.96 -3.10 9.11
CA GLY A 370 -29.51 -1.81 8.64
C GLY A 370 -30.87 -1.91 7.92
N HIS A 371 -31.59 -0.79 7.79
CA HIS A 371 -32.84 -0.71 6.99
C HIS A 371 -32.58 -0.90 5.48
N ASN A 372 -31.33 -0.72 5.02
CA ASN A 372 -30.83 -1.04 3.69
C ASN A 372 -30.10 -2.40 3.63
N ALA A 373 -30.45 -3.37 4.50
CA ALA A 373 -29.80 -4.70 4.61
C ALA A 373 -29.91 -5.61 3.37
N HIS A 374 -30.06 -5.06 2.18
CA HIS A 374 -30.55 -5.77 1.00
C HIS A 374 -29.82 -5.47 -0.30
N SER A 375 -28.81 -4.59 -0.38
CA SER A 375 -28.07 -4.41 -1.64
C SER A 375 -26.85 -5.34 -1.73
N LEU A 376 -25.89 -5.26 -0.79
CA LEU A 376 -24.61 -5.95 -0.93
C LEU A 376 -24.72 -7.48 -0.83
N LEU A 377 -25.49 -8.00 0.14
CA LEU A 377 -25.69 -9.45 0.31
C LEU A 377 -26.54 -10.08 -0.80
N LYS A 378 -27.23 -9.25 -1.60
CA LYS A 378 -28.00 -9.67 -2.78
C LYS A 378 -27.22 -9.48 -4.08
N ASP A 379 -26.03 -8.88 -4.02
CA ASP A 379 -25.20 -8.61 -5.19
C ASP A 379 -24.24 -9.78 -5.43
N PRO A 380 -24.41 -10.55 -6.52
CA PRO A 380 -23.53 -11.66 -6.83
C PRO A 380 -22.12 -11.22 -7.21
N GLU A 381 -21.90 -9.96 -7.64
CA GLU A 381 -20.55 -9.44 -7.92
C GLU A 381 -19.74 -9.30 -6.62
N CYS A 382 -20.36 -8.82 -5.54
CA CYS A 382 -19.69 -8.74 -4.24
C CYS A 382 -19.29 -10.13 -3.72
N PHE A 383 -20.14 -11.14 -3.94
CA PHE A 383 -19.81 -12.52 -3.61
C PHE A 383 -18.65 -13.04 -4.48
N ALA A 384 -18.63 -12.71 -5.79
CA ALA A 384 -17.53 -13.07 -6.67
C ALA A 384 -16.20 -12.41 -6.25
N ASP A 385 -16.22 -11.14 -5.85
CA ASP A 385 -15.04 -10.44 -5.33
C ASP A 385 -14.53 -11.04 -4.01
N LEU A 386 -15.44 -11.43 -3.10
CA LEU A 386 -15.07 -12.19 -1.89
C LEU A 386 -14.36 -13.51 -2.25
N LEU A 387 -14.88 -14.27 -3.21
CA LEU A 387 -14.26 -15.51 -3.64
C LEU A 387 -12.91 -15.27 -4.31
N ARG A 388 -12.79 -14.23 -5.13
CA ARG A 388 -11.53 -13.80 -5.77
C ARG A 388 -10.47 -13.41 -4.73
N PHE A 389 -10.87 -12.68 -3.69
CA PHE A 389 -10.01 -12.33 -2.57
C PHE A 389 -9.42 -13.58 -1.89
N TYR A 390 -10.25 -14.57 -1.52
CA TYR A 390 -9.76 -15.80 -0.90
C TYR A 390 -9.00 -16.72 -1.87
N ASP A 391 -9.31 -16.69 -3.16
CA ASP A 391 -8.56 -17.44 -4.18
C ASP A 391 -7.12 -16.94 -4.32
N GLY A 392 -6.92 -15.62 -4.31
CA GLY A 392 -5.56 -15.08 -4.34
C GLY A 392 -4.74 -15.43 -3.09
N ILE A 393 -5.35 -15.45 -1.91
CA ILE A 393 -4.70 -15.89 -0.66
C ILE A 393 -4.36 -17.38 -0.70
N CYS A 394 -5.28 -18.21 -1.19
CA CYS A 394 -5.04 -19.64 -1.35
C CYS A 394 -3.88 -19.89 -2.33
N MET A 395 -3.82 -19.13 -3.43
CA MET A 395 -2.76 -19.24 -4.42
C MET A 395 -1.42 -18.73 -3.87
N TRP A 396 -1.42 -17.68 -3.05
CA TRP A 396 -0.22 -17.19 -2.35
C TRP A 396 0.40 -18.24 -1.43
N GLU A 397 -0.38 -19.19 -0.93
CA GLU A 397 0.16 -20.31 -0.15
C GLU A 397 0.78 -21.41 -1.04
N GLU A 398 0.38 -21.54 -2.30
CA GLU A 398 0.86 -22.58 -3.20
C GLU A 398 2.32 -22.32 -3.61
N GLY A 399 3.22 -23.23 -3.26
CA GLY A 399 4.66 -23.07 -3.52
C GLY A 399 5.40 -22.30 -2.42
N SER A 400 4.69 -21.82 -1.41
CA SER A 400 5.26 -21.13 -0.25
C SER A 400 5.93 -22.09 0.73
N GLN A 401 7.01 -21.63 1.35
CA GLN A 401 7.76 -22.44 2.33
C GLN A 401 7.00 -22.61 3.64
N THR A 402 6.17 -21.62 3.97
CA THR A 402 5.33 -21.59 5.16
C THR A 402 3.86 -21.55 4.77
N PRO A 403 2.98 -22.27 5.50
CA PRO A 403 1.54 -22.16 5.27
C PRO A 403 1.02 -20.79 5.69
N VAL A 404 0.02 -20.31 4.97
CA VAL A 404 -0.71 -19.05 5.21
C VAL A 404 -2.01 -19.36 5.95
N LEU A 405 -2.78 -20.32 5.44
CA LEU A 405 -4.14 -20.59 5.89
C LEU A 405 -4.17 -21.61 7.02
N HIS A 406 -4.71 -21.18 8.15
CA HIS A 406 -4.94 -22.01 9.33
C HIS A 406 -6.38 -21.88 9.85
N ILE A 407 -6.73 -22.59 10.93
CA ILE A 407 -8.12 -22.61 11.47
C ILE A 407 -8.71 -21.23 11.78
N GLY A 408 -7.87 -20.26 12.14
CA GLY A 408 -8.26 -18.86 12.33
C GLY A 408 -8.87 -18.19 11.09
N TRP A 409 -8.53 -18.62 9.87
CA TRP A 409 -9.10 -18.08 8.61
C TRP A 409 -10.43 -18.75 8.24
N ALA A 410 -10.59 -20.04 8.58
CA ALA A 410 -11.75 -20.82 8.17
C ALA A 410 -13.06 -20.36 8.82
N LYS A 411 -13.02 -20.02 10.12
CA LYS A 411 -14.23 -19.59 10.85
C LYS A 411 -14.79 -18.26 10.31
N PRO A 412 -13.99 -17.19 10.13
CA PRO A 412 -14.45 -15.95 9.53
C PRO A 412 -14.96 -16.15 8.10
N LEU A 413 -14.24 -16.89 7.27
CA LEU A 413 -14.67 -17.20 5.89
C LEU A 413 -16.08 -17.83 5.85
N VAL A 414 -16.28 -18.90 6.61
CA VAL A 414 -17.56 -19.62 6.66
C VAL A 414 -18.68 -18.73 7.18
N ASN A 415 -18.40 -17.93 8.23
CA ASN A 415 -19.38 -17.00 8.76
C ASN A 415 -19.79 -15.95 7.71
N THR A 416 -18.83 -15.37 7.01
CA THR A 416 -19.06 -14.39 5.93
C THR A 416 -19.87 -15.00 4.79
N ILE A 417 -19.47 -16.16 4.24
CA ILE A 417 -20.20 -16.81 3.15
C ILE A 417 -21.64 -17.16 3.56
N SER A 418 -21.85 -17.57 4.81
CA SER A 418 -23.18 -17.92 5.32
C SER A 418 -24.17 -16.74 5.35
N LYS A 419 -23.69 -15.50 5.23
CA LYS A 419 -24.53 -14.30 5.11
C LYS A 419 -25.09 -14.08 3.71
N PHE A 420 -24.51 -14.71 2.69
CA PHE A 420 -25.02 -14.66 1.32
C PHE A 420 -26.03 -15.79 1.09
N ASP A 421 -27.24 -15.41 0.70
CA ASP A 421 -28.30 -16.37 0.38
C ASP A 421 -27.89 -17.30 -0.77
N SER A 422 -28.36 -18.55 -0.75
CA SER A 422 -28.06 -19.54 -1.80
C SER A 422 -28.47 -19.07 -3.20
N SER A 423 -29.56 -18.31 -3.29
CA SER A 423 -30.05 -17.70 -4.53
C SER A 423 -29.07 -16.68 -5.13
N VAL A 424 -28.25 -16.03 -4.30
CA VAL A 424 -27.22 -15.06 -4.74
C VAL A 424 -25.95 -15.80 -5.08
N ARG A 425 -25.50 -16.71 -4.20
CA ARG A 425 -24.28 -17.50 -4.41
C ARG A 425 -24.33 -18.28 -5.73
N SER A 426 -25.45 -18.93 -6.03
CA SER A 426 -25.66 -19.71 -7.26
C SER A 426 -25.69 -18.90 -8.56
N GLN A 427 -25.73 -17.56 -8.49
CA GLN A 427 -25.63 -16.71 -9.68
C GLN A 427 -24.19 -16.55 -10.17
N VAL A 428 -23.18 -16.81 -9.33
CA VAL A 428 -21.77 -16.73 -9.75
C VAL A 428 -21.41 -17.94 -10.61
N VAL A 429 -20.90 -17.69 -11.81
CA VAL A 429 -20.47 -18.72 -12.74
C VAL A 429 -18.96 -18.91 -12.63
N ILE A 430 -18.54 -20.00 -11.98
CA ILE A 430 -17.13 -20.35 -11.83
C ILE A 430 -16.65 -21.16 -13.04
N ILE A 431 -15.71 -20.58 -13.80
CA ILE A 431 -15.12 -21.14 -15.01
C ILE A 431 -13.84 -21.91 -14.63
N ASN A 432 -13.74 -23.17 -15.06
CA ASN A 432 -12.51 -23.95 -14.93
C ASN A 432 -11.61 -23.61 -16.11
N ASN A 433 -10.45 -23.01 -15.87
CA ASN A 433 -9.44 -22.84 -16.92
C ASN A 433 -8.59 -24.11 -16.98
N GLU A 434 -9.01 -25.11 -17.76
CA GLU A 434 -8.26 -26.35 -17.99
C GLU A 434 -7.20 -26.20 -19.11
N ASN A 435 -7.14 -25.05 -19.78
CA ASN A 435 -6.14 -24.77 -20.81
C ASN A 435 -5.19 -23.64 -20.35
N HIS A 436 -3.97 -24.01 -19.97
CA HIS A 436 -2.84 -23.08 -19.83
C HIS A 436 -2.46 -22.55 -21.23
N ASP A 437 -3.14 -21.50 -21.69
CA ASP A 437 -2.56 -20.57 -22.64
C ASP A 437 -2.16 -19.32 -21.86
N ASP A 438 -0.86 -19.21 -21.53
CA ASP A 438 -0.24 -18.06 -20.82
C ASP A 438 -0.22 -16.76 -21.68
N SER A 439 -1.12 -16.63 -22.66
CA SER A 439 -1.23 -15.46 -23.54
C SER A 439 -2.32 -14.45 -23.14
N ILE A 440 -3.08 -14.72 -22.07
CA ILE A 440 -4.16 -13.83 -21.56
C ILE A 440 -3.82 -13.29 -20.15
N ILE A 441 -2.53 -13.07 -19.84
CA ILE A 441 -2.14 -12.25 -18.69
C ILE A 441 -2.13 -10.78 -19.14
N ASN A 442 -3.32 -10.24 -19.45
CA ASN A 442 -3.54 -8.79 -19.47
C ASN A 442 -5.04 -8.44 -19.52
N ASN A 443 -5.80 -8.85 -18.50
CA ASN A 443 -7.10 -8.23 -18.21
C ASN A 443 -6.90 -6.98 -17.33
N ASN A 444 -6.22 -5.98 -17.89
CA ASN A 444 -6.06 -4.65 -17.31
C ASN A 444 -6.86 -3.61 -18.12
N ASN A 445 -8.13 -3.91 -18.42
CA ASN A 445 -9.06 -2.93 -19.00
C ASN A 445 -10.35 -2.86 -18.18
N ASP A 446 -10.23 -2.37 -16.94
CA ASP A 446 -11.36 -1.68 -16.30
C ASP A 446 -11.42 -0.26 -16.89
N SER A 447 -12.11 -0.13 -18.03
CA SER A 447 -12.59 1.17 -18.50
C SER A 447 -13.78 1.58 -17.64
N CYS A 448 -13.50 2.27 -16.54
CA CYS A 448 -14.45 3.21 -15.97
C CYS A 448 -14.59 4.37 -16.98
N LYS A 449 -15.65 4.36 -17.79
CA LYS A 449 -15.97 5.49 -18.68
C LYS A 449 -16.58 6.60 -17.85
N THR A 450 -15.76 7.53 -17.39
CA THR A 450 -16.23 8.87 -17.06
C THR A 450 -16.51 9.61 -18.37
N LEU A 451 -17.75 10.07 -18.53
CA LEU A 451 -18.08 11.09 -19.53
C LEU A 451 -17.41 12.38 -19.07
N GLU A 452 -16.26 12.71 -19.66
CA GLU A 452 -15.80 14.09 -19.91
C GLU A 452 -14.37 14.03 -20.47
N ASN A 453 -14.26 14.20 -21.79
CA ASN A 453 -13.24 15.01 -22.47
C ASN A 453 -13.26 14.68 -23.97
N SER A 454 -14.18 15.34 -24.68
CA SER A 454 -14.04 15.58 -26.10
C SER A 454 -13.17 16.82 -26.28
N ASN A 455 -11.90 16.65 -26.68
CA ASN A 455 -11.17 17.69 -27.38
C ASN A 455 -10.94 17.26 -28.84
N ILE A 456 -11.66 18.01 -29.66
CA ILE A 456 -11.65 18.18 -31.10
C ILE A 456 -10.23 18.16 -31.68
N THR A 457 -9.97 17.26 -32.63
CA THR A 457 -9.17 17.57 -33.82
C THR A 457 -9.64 16.72 -35.00
N ASP A 458 -10.08 17.42 -36.04
CA ASP A 458 -10.09 17.09 -37.46
C ASP A 458 -10.91 15.91 -37.99
N ILE A 459 -12.10 16.31 -38.42
CA ILE A 459 -12.98 15.68 -39.41
C ILE A 459 -12.24 15.50 -40.73
N THR A 460 -12.09 14.27 -41.20
CA THR A 460 -12.24 13.94 -42.62
C THR A 460 -13.06 12.66 -42.75
N MET A 461 -14.29 12.80 -43.23
CA MET A 461 -15.18 11.69 -43.61
C MET A 461 -15.02 11.41 -45.10
N ASP A 462 -14.98 10.13 -45.47
CA ASP A 462 -15.64 9.64 -46.68
C ASP A 462 -16.10 8.17 -46.46
N PRO A 463 -17.18 7.73 -47.10
CA PRO A 463 -18.24 6.97 -46.43
C PRO A 463 -18.48 5.64 -47.12
N LYS A 464 -18.16 4.54 -46.45
CA LYS A 464 -18.68 3.20 -46.76
C LYS A 464 -18.30 2.30 -45.61
N ASP A 465 -19.17 2.21 -44.62
CA ASP A 465 -19.37 0.97 -43.85
C ASP A 465 -20.70 1.04 -43.10
N SER A 466 -21.41 -0.09 -43.12
CA SER A 466 -22.83 -0.22 -42.83
C SER A 466 -23.18 0.17 -41.38
N ILE A 467 -23.94 1.25 -41.22
CA ILE A 467 -24.54 1.63 -39.93
C ILE A 467 -25.56 0.57 -39.52
N ASN A 468 -25.41 0.08 -38.29
CA ASN A 468 -26.26 -0.96 -37.69
C ASN A 468 -27.76 -0.56 -37.76
N PRO A 469 -28.66 -1.44 -38.23
CA PRO A 469 -30.09 -1.15 -38.40
C PRO A 469 -30.79 -0.66 -37.12
N LYS A 470 -30.28 -1.01 -35.93
CA LYS A 470 -30.80 -0.50 -34.65
C LYS A 470 -30.52 0.99 -34.45
N ILE A 471 -29.37 1.48 -34.90
CA ILE A 471 -29.01 2.91 -34.82
C ILE A 471 -29.89 3.70 -35.78
N LYS A 472 -30.14 3.17 -36.98
CA LYS A 472 -31.05 3.79 -37.97
C LYS A 472 -32.48 3.90 -37.43
N ALA A 473 -32.98 2.87 -36.74
CA ALA A 473 -34.30 2.89 -36.12
C ALA A 473 -34.39 3.89 -34.96
N LEU A 474 -33.33 4.00 -34.15
CA LEU A 474 -33.26 4.96 -33.04
C LEU A 474 -33.21 6.41 -33.57
N THR A 475 -32.41 6.67 -34.60
CA THR A 475 -32.31 7.99 -35.24
C THR A 475 -33.64 8.41 -35.87
N ALA A 476 -34.37 7.48 -36.50
CA ALA A 476 -35.71 7.76 -37.03
C ALA A 476 -36.72 8.09 -35.92
N ALA A 477 -36.70 7.33 -34.82
CA ALA A 477 -37.59 7.56 -33.68
C ALA A 477 -37.31 8.91 -32.98
N CYS A 478 -36.04 9.32 -32.89
CA CYS A 478 -35.66 10.62 -32.33
C CYS A 478 -36.06 11.79 -33.25
N GLY A 479 -35.97 11.62 -34.57
CA GLY A 479 -36.34 12.65 -35.54
C GLY A 479 -37.84 12.93 -35.60
N GLU A 480 -38.68 11.89 -35.51
CA GLU A 480 -40.13 12.05 -35.66
C GLU A 480 -40.84 12.50 -34.37
N ARG A 481 -40.28 12.21 -33.19
CA ARG A 481 -40.99 12.43 -31.90
C ARG A 481 -40.28 13.30 -30.87
N LEU A 482 -38.95 13.38 -30.85
CA LEU A 482 -38.20 14.10 -29.81
C LEU A 482 -37.70 15.48 -30.27
N LEU A 483 -37.36 15.62 -31.56
CA LEU A 483 -36.80 16.85 -32.13
C LEU A 483 -37.76 17.55 -33.10
N ASN A 484 -39.01 17.08 -33.19
CA ASN A 484 -40.01 17.73 -34.03
C ASN A 484 -40.36 19.10 -33.43
N ARG A 485 -40.04 20.16 -34.17
CA ARG A 485 -40.21 21.56 -33.77
C ARG A 485 -41.66 21.88 -33.42
N ASP A 486 -42.62 21.24 -34.08
CA ASP A 486 -44.05 21.46 -33.83
C ASP A 486 -44.52 20.82 -32.51
N PHE A 487 -43.84 19.76 -32.05
CA PHE A 487 -44.13 19.07 -30.79
C PHE A 487 -43.58 19.83 -29.57
N LEU A 488 -42.48 20.58 -29.74
CA LEU A 488 -41.85 21.38 -28.67
C LEU A 488 -42.53 22.75 -28.46
N LEU A 489 -43.31 23.24 -29.42
CA LEU A 489 -43.94 24.57 -29.37
C LEU A 489 -45.40 24.57 -28.87
N GLN A 490 -46.06 23.42 -28.81
CA GLN A 490 -47.39 23.27 -28.20
C GLN A 490 -47.26 22.64 -26.82
N GLY A 491 -47.09 23.47 -25.79
CA GLY A 491 -46.99 23.04 -24.39
C GLY A 491 -48.27 22.38 -23.85
N GLY A 492 -48.44 21.08 -24.11
CA GLY A 492 -49.52 20.23 -23.60
C GLY A 492 -48.99 18.91 -23.04
N CYS A 493 -49.58 18.48 -21.92
CA CYS A 493 -49.14 17.44 -21.00
C CYS A 493 -48.94 16.00 -21.54
N GLU A 494 -48.08 15.26 -20.82
CA GLU A 494 -47.87 13.79 -20.67
C GLU A 494 -47.73 12.88 -21.93
N PRO A 495 -46.57 12.23 -22.17
CA PRO A 495 -46.33 11.44 -23.37
C PRO A 495 -46.75 9.96 -23.30
N PHE A 496 -47.43 9.50 -22.23
CA PHE A 496 -47.77 8.09 -22.08
C PHE A 496 -49.19 7.86 -21.55
N VAL A 497 -50.14 7.70 -22.47
CA VAL A 497 -51.40 6.98 -22.18
C VAL A 497 -51.74 6.06 -23.36
N GLY A 498 -51.76 4.75 -23.08
CA GLY A 498 -52.49 3.72 -23.85
C GLY A 498 -51.69 2.92 -24.88
N GLU A 499 -51.22 1.73 -24.54
CA GLU A 499 -51.98 0.47 -24.71
C GLU A 499 -51.19 -0.70 -24.09
N ALA A 500 -51.87 -1.48 -23.26
CA ALA A 500 -51.31 -2.63 -22.56
C ALA A 500 -50.91 -3.73 -23.57
N SER A 501 -49.62 -3.84 -23.83
CA SER A 501 -49.01 -5.03 -24.41
C SER A 501 -47.79 -5.40 -23.57
N THR A 502 -47.79 -6.65 -23.14
CA THR A 502 -46.83 -7.31 -22.25
C THR A 502 -45.39 -6.89 -22.53
N SER A 503 -44.85 -6.01 -21.67
CA SER A 503 -43.43 -5.68 -21.62
C SER A 503 -42.65 -6.91 -21.15
N VAL A 504 -42.11 -7.67 -22.09
CA VAL A 504 -40.99 -8.56 -21.82
C VAL A 504 -39.80 -7.67 -21.47
N GLU A 505 -39.60 -7.41 -20.17
CA GLU A 505 -38.32 -6.92 -19.67
C GLU A 505 -37.25 -7.95 -20.06
N LEU A 506 -36.51 -7.68 -21.13
CA LEU A 506 -35.23 -8.33 -21.36
C LEU A 506 -34.21 -7.77 -20.35
N LYS A 507 -34.36 -8.17 -19.08
CA LYS A 507 -33.25 -8.16 -18.12
C LYS A 507 -32.24 -9.17 -18.62
N ILE A 508 -31.22 -8.70 -19.32
CA ILE A 508 -30.01 -9.49 -19.53
C ILE A 508 -29.35 -9.58 -18.15
N GLU A 509 -29.74 -10.57 -17.33
CA GLU A 509 -29.04 -10.92 -16.10
C GLU A 509 -27.64 -11.42 -16.48
N MET A 510 -26.69 -10.49 -16.55
CA MET A 510 -25.27 -10.83 -16.69
C MET A 510 -24.80 -11.43 -15.38
N LYS A 511 -24.80 -12.77 -15.31
CA LYS A 511 -24.22 -13.51 -14.20
C LYS A 511 -22.70 -13.24 -14.12
N PRO A 512 -22.16 -12.88 -12.94
CA PRO A 512 -20.73 -12.64 -12.81
C PRO A 512 -19.95 -13.92 -13.05
N LYS A 513 -18.90 -13.81 -13.87
CA LYS A 513 -18.01 -14.91 -14.23
C LYS A 513 -16.73 -14.81 -13.39
N LEU A 514 -16.36 -15.89 -12.72
CA LEU A 514 -15.17 -15.97 -11.89
C LEU A 514 -14.27 -17.10 -12.37
N ILE A 515 -12.97 -16.81 -12.49
CA ILE A 515 -11.93 -17.83 -12.75
C ILE A 515 -11.17 -18.02 -11.44
N LEU A 516 -11.08 -19.26 -10.98
CA LEU A 516 -10.29 -19.63 -9.80
C LEU A 516 -8.93 -20.16 -10.23
N TYR A 517 -7.89 -19.76 -9.54
CA TYR A 517 -6.50 -20.15 -9.79
C TYR A 517 -6.03 -21.22 -8.81
N SER A 518 -6.34 -21.05 -7.52
CA SER A 518 -5.90 -21.96 -6.46
C SER A 518 -6.62 -23.31 -6.50
N GLN A 519 -5.89 -24.38 -6.19
CA GLN A 519 -6.42 -25.73 -6.05
C GLN A 519 -7.44 -25.82 -4.91
N LYS A 520 -7.19 -25.11 -3.80
CA LYS A 520 -8.11 -25.06 -2.66
C LYS A 520 -9.47 -24.50 -3.06
N MET A 521 -9.52 -23.33 -3.71
CA MET A 521 -10.81 -22.74 -4.10
C MET A 521 -11.49 -23.50 -5.23
N LYS A 522 -10.73 -24.03 -6.21
CA LYS A 522 -11.27 -24.92 -7.25
C LYS A 522 -12.01 -26.10 -6.65
N GLY A 523 -11.43 -26.76 -5.66
CA GLY A 523 -12.08 -27.88 -4.98
C GLY A 523 -13.24 -27.46 -4.06
N LEU A 524 -13.29 -26.20 -3.59
CA LEU A 524 -14.38 -25.66 -2.77
C LEU A 524 -15.59 -25.21 -3.61
N LYS A 525 -15.44 -25.07 -4.94
CA LYS A 525 -16.46 -24.56 -5.87
C LYS A 525 -17.88 -25.07 -5.58
N ASP A 526 -18.08 -26.39 -5.56
CA ASP A 526 -19.41 -26.98 -5.40
C ASP A 526 -19.97 -26.74 -4.00
N LEU A 527 -19.10 -26.73 -2.98
CA LEU A 527 -19.50 -26.46 -1.59
C LEU A 527 -19.89 -25.00 -1.36
N LEU A 528 -19.25 -24.07 -2.06
CA LEU A 528 -19.50 -22.62 -1.97
C LEU A 528 -20.80 -22.20 -2.67
N LEU A 529 -21.20 -22.93 -3.71
CA LEU A 529 -22.44 -22.67 -4.47
C LEU A 529 -23.64 -23.49 -3.99
N ALA A 530 -23.43 -24.49 -3.13
CA ALA A 530 -24.49 -25.38 -2.64
C ALA A 530 -25.59 -24.64 -1.85
N GLU A 531 -26.83 -25.14 -1.93
CA GLU A 531 -27.96 -24.56 -1.20
C GLU A 531 -27.72 -24.52 0.32
N LYS A 532 -27.20 -25.62 0.88
CA LYS A 532 -26.76 -25.72 2.27
C LYS A 532 -25.23 -25.80 2.34
N LEU A 533 -24.62 -24.85 3.06
CA LEU A 533 -23.17 -24.81 3.24
C LEU A 533 -22.71 -25.91 4.21
N ASN A 534 -21.83 -26.78 3.73
CA ASN A 534 -21.13 -27.73 4.60
C ASN A 534 -19.92 -27.04 5.24
N THR A 535 -20.16 -26.35 6.36
CA THR A 535 -19.17 -25.55 7.09
C THR A 535 -17.93 -26.35 7.52
N HIS A 536 -18.10 -27.64 7.83
CA HIS A 536 -17.01 -28.52 8.22
C HIS A 536 -16.15 -28.90 7.03
N ALA A 537 -16.76 -29.27 5.89
CA ALA A 537 -16.02 -29.58 4.67
C ALA A 537 -15.24 -28.36 4.15
N ILE A 538 -15.85 -27.16 4.17
CA ILE A 538 -15.17 -25.91 3.78
C ILE A 538 -13.95 -25.67 4.67
N SER A 539 -14.10 -25.82 6.00
CA SER A 539 -13.00 -25.61 6.95
C SER A 539 -11.87 -26.63 6.76
N LEU A 540 -12.20 -27.90 6.56
CA LEU A 540 -11.22 -28.97 6.35
C LEU A 540 -10.41 -28.75 5.08
N GLN A 541 -11.08 -28.39 3.99
CA GLN A 541 -10.44 -28.19 2.70
C GLN A 541 -9.61 -26.90 2.64
N LEU A 542 -10.08 -25.81 3.26
CA LEU A 542 -9.30 -24.58 3.36
C LEU A 542 -8.02 -24.77 4.19
N THR A 543 -8.09 -25.57 5.26
CA THR A 543 -6.95 -25.80 6.16
C THR A 543 -6.11 -27.02 5.81
N ALA A 544 -6.50 -27.77 4.78
CA ALA A 544 -5.92 -29.08 4.42
C ALA A 544 -5.81 -30.04 5.63
N GLN A 545 -6.75 -29.97 6.59
CA GLN A 545 -6.76 -30.84 7.76
C GLN A 545 -7.15 -32.27 7.37
N SER A 546 -6.27 -33.23 7.69
CA SER A 546 -6.45 -34.65 7.34
C SER A 546 -7.31 -35.45 8.33
N GLN A 547 -7.69 -34.88 9.48
CA GLN A 547 -8.48 -35.57 10.51
C GLN A 547 -9.51 -34.65 11.16
N VAL A 548 -10.77 -35.12 11.23
CA VAL A 548 -11.80 -34.56 12.10
C VAL A 548 -11.68 -35.14 13.51
N GLN A 549 -11.95 -34.34 14.54
CA GLN A 549 -11.93 -34.81 15.93
C GLN A 549 -12.91 -35.97 16.12
N PHE A 550 -12.39 -37.17 16.33
CA PHE A 550 -13.20 -38.32 16.75
C PHE A 550 -13.67 -38.12 18.19
N ASN A 551 -14.88 -37.62 18.37
CA ASN A 551 -15.57 -37.75 19.64
C ASN A 551 -15.86 -39.23 19.90
N LYS A 552 -15.01 -39.90 20.68
CA LYS A 552 -15.31 -41.23 21.23
C LYS A 552 -16.50 -41.12 22.19
N LYS A 553 -17.72 -41.23 21.65
CA LYS A 553 -18.90 -41.66 22.41
C LYS A 553 -18.98 -43.19 22.29
N GLY A 554 -18.79 -43.90 23.40
CA GLY A 554 -19.15 -45.32 23.50
C GLY A 554 -18.11 -46.19 24.20
N GLN A 555 -18.41 -46.54 25.45
CA GLN A 555 -18.03 -47.74 26.22
C GLN A 555 -16.61 -48.33 26.03
N ALA A 556 -15.78 -48.18 27.07
CA ALA A 556 -14.70 -49.13 27.36
C ALA A 556 -15.14 -50.05 28.52
N PRO A 557 -14.91 -51.38 28.45
CA PRO A 557 -15.05 -52.26 29.60
C PRO A 557 -13.93 -51.99 30.60
N ARG A 558 -14.23 -52.25 31.87
CA ARG A 558 -13.26 -52.26 32.97
C ARG A 558 -12.22 -53.35 32.72
N ASP A 559 -10.94 -52.98 32.80
CA ASP A 559 -9.91 -53.89 33.29
C ASP A 559 -8.89 -53.10 34.13
N ASP A 560 -8.73 -53.60 35.35
CA ASP A 560 -7.74 -53.20 36.36
C ASP A 560 -6.35 -53.69 35.93
N SER A 561 -5.33 -52.82 36.01
CA SER A 561 -4.06 -53.14 36.69
C SER A 561 -3.04 -52.00 36.60
N THR A 562 -2.82 -51.36 37.75
CA THR A 562 -1.52 -50.96 38.34
C THR A 562 -0.43 -50.29 37.48
N GLY A 563 -0.15 -49.02 37.78
CA GLY A 563 1.11 -48.35 37.38
C GLY A 563 1.17 -46.85 37.73
N SER A 564 1.50 -46.52 38.98
CA SER A 564 1.60 -45.15 39.51
C SER A 564 2.90 -44.43 39.12
N ARG A 565 2.76 -43.18 38.61
CA ARG A 565 3.71 -42.02 38.64
C ARG A 565 5.07 -42.17 37.90
N THR A 566 5.70 -41.13 37.33
CA THR A 566 5.85 -39.71 37.75
C THR A 566 6.01 -38.73 36.57
N LYS A 567 5.51 -37.50 36.77
CA LYS A 567 5.93 -36.25 36.08
C LYS A 567 7.36 -35.85 36.47
N ARG A 568 8.18 -35.43 35.49
CA ARG A 568 9.25 -34.40 35.50
C ARG A 568 9.91 -34.45 34.11
N SER A 569 10.52 -33.42 33.53
CA SER A 569 10.53 -31.95 33.67
C SER A 569 11.31 -31.44 32.45
N ARG A 570 10.97 -30.23 32.02
CA ARG A 570 11.58 -29.42 30.96
C ARG A 570 13.11 -29.27 31.10
N ARG A 571 13.83 -29.30 29.98
CA ARG A 571 15.15 -28.70 29.66
C ARG A 571 15.15 -28.48 28.15
N GLU A 572 15.69 -27.43 27.55
CA GLU A 572 16.36 -26.19 27.96
C GLU A 572 15.92 -25.14 26.92
#